data_AF-A0A7S1WXH8-F1
#
_entry.id   AF-A0A7S1WXH8-F1
#
_cell.length_a   1.000
_cell.length_b   1.000
_cell.length_c   1.000
_cell.angle_alpha   90.00
_cell.angle_beta   90.00
_cell.angle_gamma   90.00
#
_symmetry.space_group_name_H-M   'P 1'
#
loop_
_entity.id
_entity.type
_entity.pdbx_description
1 polymer ?
#
loop_
_entity_poly.entity_id
_entity_poly.type
_entity_poly.pdbx_seq_one_letter_code
_entity_poly.pdbx_strand_id
1 'polypeptide(L)'
;WPFVPVTTPSELFLSLERLRELHEAILVAITDGSITRRAQAVKESMRGQEYQHFKSRLVRQAIIRVIPRFGFMGTPAGVRMTTAAFFVHMWQPEVMNWL
;
A
#
# COMPACT_ATOMS: atom_id res chain seq x y z
N TRP A 1 -22.79 -0.80 19.08
CA TRP A 1 -21.98 -0.23 17.99
C TRP A 1 -22.64 -0.58 16.67
N PRO A 2 -23.17 0.37 15.89
CA PRO A 2 -23.69 0.04 14.58
C PRO A 2 -22.51 -0.18 13.61
N PHE A 3 -22.54 -1.30 12.91
CA PHE A 3 -21.67 -1.60 11.78
C PHE A 3 -22.14 -0.74 10.61
N VAL A 4 -21.28 0.15 10.10
CA VAL A 4 -21.56 0.89 8.87
C VAL A 4 -21.03 0.04 7.71
N PRO A 5 -21.90 -0.53 6.85
CA PRO A 5 -21.44 -1.24 5.68
C PRO A 5 -20.93 -0.21 4.66
N VAL A 6 -19.63 -0.24 4.40
CA VAL A 6 -19.00 0.50 3.30
C VAL A 6 -19.37 -0.23 2.02
N THR A 7 -20.42 0.25 1.35
CA THR A 7 -20.85 -0.23 0.04
C THR A 7 -21.23 0.95 -0.83
N THR A 8 -20.28 1.52 -1.57
CA THR A 8 -20.46 1.86 -3.00
C THR A 8 -19.13 2.15 -3.70
N PRO A 9 -18.98 1.85 -5.01
CA PRO A 9 -17.78 2.16 -5.81
C PRO A 9 -17.39 3.64 -5.83
N SER A 10 -18.31 4.54 -5.46
CA SER A 10 -18.09 5.97 -5.27
C SER A 10 -17.06 6.28 -4.17
N GLU A 11 -16.82 5.35 -3.24
CA GLU A 11 -15.84 5.47 -2.15
C GLU A 11 -14.40 5.11 -2.56
N LEU A 12 -14.20 4.63 -3.80
CA LEU A 12 -12.86 4.38 -4.38
C LEU A 12 -12.24 5.65 -4.99
N PHE A 13 -13.00 6.73 -5.13
CA PHE A 13 -12.52 8.01 -5.64
C PHE A 13 -11.95 8.84 -4.49
N LEU A 14 -10.68 8.59 -4.16
CA LEU A 14 -9.92 9.58 -3.41
C LEU A 14 -9.77 10.84 -4.25
N SER A 15 -9.84 12.02 -3.61
CA SER A 15 -9.33 13.22 -4.25
C SER A 15 -7.84 13.04 -4.57
N LEU A 16 -7.33 13.77 -5.57
CA LEU A 16 -5.91 13.70 -5.93
C LEU A 16 -4.99 14.05 -4.76
N GLU A 17 -5.40 15.00 -3.93
CA GLU A 17 -4.69 15.35 -2.71
C GLU A 17 -4.61 14.16 -1.73
N ARG A 18 -5.73 13.48 -1.48
CA ARG A 18 -5.78 12.29 -0.62
C ARG A 18 -5.00 11.13 -1.21
N LEU A 19 -5.00 10.99 -2.53
CA LEU A 19 -4.21 9.98 -3.24
C LEU A 19 -2.71 10.27 -3.12
N ARG A 20 -2.30 11.54 -3.16
CA ARG A 20 -0.91 11.99 -2.93
C ARG A 20 -0.47 11.69 -1.50
N GLU A 21 -1.27 12.07 -0.51
CA GLU A 21 -0.99 11.79 0.91
C GLU A 21 -0.85 10.29 1.16
N LEU A 22 -1.73 9.49 0.56
CA LEU A 22 -1.66 8.03 0.62
C LEU A 22 -0.38 7.50 -0.01
N HIS A 23 0.00 8.02 -1.19
CA HIS A 23 1.23 7.65 -1.88
C HIS A 23 2.47 7.95 -1.02
N GLU A 24 2.57 9.17 -0.49
CA GLU A 24 3.65 9.59 0.40
C GLU A 24 3.70 8.72 1.65
N ALA A 25 2.56 8.43 2.28
CA ALA A 25 2.50 7.57 3.45
C ALA A 25 2.93 6.12 3.16
N ILE A 26 2.57 5.58 1.99
CA ILE A 26 3.05 4.27 1.53
C ILE A 26 4.56 4.31 1.31
N LEU A 27 5.07 5.32 0.61
CA LEU A 27 6.51 5.49 0.35
C LEU A 27 7.30 5.53 1.66
N VAL A 28 6.89 6.35 2.62
CA VAL A 28 7.53 6.43 3.94
C VAL A 28 7.51 5.08 4.63
N ALA A 29 6.37 4.39 4.64
CA ALA A 29 6.24 3.09 5.31
C ALA A 29 7.11 1.99 4.68
N ILE A 30 7.36 2.04 3.37
CA ILE A 30 8.20 1.05 2.68
C ILE A 30 9.70 1.43 2.69
N THR A 31 10.02 2.71 2.87
CA THR A 31 11.40 3.23 2.87
C THR A 31 11.99 3.44 4.27
N ASP A 32 11.20 3.32 5.34
CA ASP A 32 11.57 3.47 6.77
C ASP A 32 12.82 2.66 7.23
N GLY A 33 13.37 1.80 6.38
CA GLY A 33 14.59 1.04 6.68
C GLY A 33 14.33 -0.16 7.58
N SER A 34 13.18 -0.25 8.27
CA SER A 34 12.76 -1.48 8.97
C SER A 34 12.58 -2.66 8.01
N ILE A 35 12.02 -2.45 6.82
CA ILE A 35 11.88 -3.51 5.81
C ILE A 35 13.25 -3.99 5.36
N THR A 36 14.16 -3.07 5.04
CA THR A 36 15.53 -3.40 4.62
C THR A 36 16.28 -4.15 5.71
N ARG A 37 16.20 -3.69 6.97
CA ARG A 37 16.81 -4.36 8.13
C ARG A 37 16.27 -5.78 8.31
N ARG A 38 14.95 -5.95 8.30
CA ARG A 38 14.29 -7.27 8.46
C ARG A 38 14.59 -8.22 7.30
N ALA A 39 14.66 -7.69 6.07
CA ALA A 39 15.06 -8.48 4.91
C ALA A 39 16.52 -8.91 5.02
N GLN A 40 17.44 -7.98 5.30
CA GLN A 40 18.86 -8.28 5.40
C GLN A 40 19.17 -9.32 6.48
N ALA A 41 18.43 -9.32 7.59
CA ALA A 41 18.57 -10.30 8.67
C ALA A 41 18.31 -11.76 8.25
N VAL A 42 17.60 -11.99 7.15
CA VAL A 42 17.27 -13.34 6.65
C VAL A 42 17.85 -13.63 5.26
N LYS A 43 18.64 -12.69 4.71
CA LYS A 43 19.14 -12.76 3.33
C LYS A 43 20.03 -13.97 3.08
N GLU A 44 20.87 -14.33 4.05
CA GLU A 44 21.79 -15.49 3.95
C GLU A 44 21.06 -16.82 4.15
N SER A 45 19.90 -16.80 4.81
CA SER A 45 19.11 -18.00 5.13
C SER A 45 18.06 -18.35 4.06
N MET A 46 17.81 -17.46 3.10
CA MET A 46 16.77 -17.62 2.08
C MET A 46 17.36 -17.60 0.67
N ARG A 47 16.86 -18.48 -0.21
CA ARG A 47 17.24 -18.46 -1.64
C ARG A 47 16.53 -17.33 -2.39
N GLY A 48 17.08 -16.90 -3.52
CA GLY A 48 16.67 -15.71 -4.26
C GLY A 48 15.15 -15.49 -4.38
N GLN A 49 14.38 -16.49 -4.80
CA GLN A 49 12.92 -16.37 -4.93
C GLN A 49 12.18 -16.25 -3.59
N GLU A 50 12.58 -17.05 -2.60
CA GLU A 50 12.02 -17.02 -1.25
C GLU A 50 12.29 -15.68 -0.57
N TYR A 51 13.50 -15.16 -0.74
CA TYR A 51 13.89 -13.83 -0.27
C TYR A 51 13.03 -12.72 -0.89
N GLN A 52 12.75 -12.78 -2.19
CA GLN A 52 11.86 -11.80 -2.85
C GLN A 52 10.42 -11.91 -2.34
N HIS A 53 9.91 -13.13 -2.12
CA HIS A 53 8.59 -13.33 -1.52
C HIS A 53 8.53 -12.79 -0.09
N PHE A 54 9.57 -12.99 0.71
CA PHE A 54 9.68 -12.43 2.05
C PHE A 54 9.66 -10.89 2.03
N LYS A 55 10.48 -10.26 1.17
CA LYS A 55 10.46 -8.80 0.98
C LYS A 55 9.08 -8.30 0.56
N SER A 56 8.44 -8.96 -0.40
CA SER A 56 7.09 -8.60 -0.85
C SER A 56 6.06 -8.69 0.27
N ARG A 57 6.16 -9.70 1.15
CA ARG A 57 5.31 -9.83 2.34
C ARG A 57 5.52 -8.69 3.33
N LEU A 58 6.77 -8.29 3.58
CA LEU A 58 7.08 -7.15 4.46
C LEU A 58 6.49 -5.85 3.93
N VAL A 59 6.62 -5.60 2.63
CA VAL A 59 6.03 -4.44 1.95
C VAL A 59 4.50 -4.45 2.09
N ARG A 60 3.84 -5.58 1.81
CA ARG A 60 2.39 -5.71 1.99
C ARG A 60 1.96 -5.46 3.43
N GLN A 61 2.71 -5.94 4.42
CA GLN A 61 2.43 -5.67 5.83
C GLN A 61 2.53 -4.19 6.18
N ALA A 62 3.52 -3.48 5.63
CA ALA A 62 3.65 -2.04 5.80
C ALA A 62 2.45 -1.29 5.20
N ILE A 63 2.07 -1.62 3.95
CA ILE A 63 0.92 -1.00 3.28
C ILE A 63 -0.38 -1.25 4.05
N ILE A 64 -0.64 -2.49 4.50
CA ILE A 64 -1.84 -2.85 5.27
C ILE A 64 -2.01 -2.01 6.54
N ARG A 65 -0.92 -1.53 7.15
CA ARG A 65 -0.96 -0.66 8.33
C ARG A 65 -1.27 0.80 8.00
N VAL A 66 -0.95 1.23 6.77
CA VAL A 66 -1.12 2.63 6.33
C VAL A 66 -2.50 2.88 5.77
N ILE A 67 -2.97 2.02 4.86
CA ILE A 67 -4.18 2.24 4.07
C ILE A 67 -5.48 2.43 4.88
N PRO A 68 -5.64 1.90 6.13
CA PRO A 68 -6.83 2.20 6.94
C PRO A 68 -7.00 3.66 7.31
N ARG A 69 -5.90 4.43 7.36
CA ARG A 69 -5.94 5.87 7.61
C ARG A 69 -6.61 6.66 6.48
N PHE A 70 -6.77 6.02 5.32
CA PHE A 70 -7.33 6.59 4.09
C PHE A 70 -8.67 5.95 3.70
N GLY A 71 -9.32 5.21 4.62
CA GLY A 71 -10.64 4.62 4.39
C GLY A 71 -10.64 3.22 3.77
N PHE A 72 -9.47 2.62 3.50
CA PHE A 72 -9.39 1.24 3.02
C PHE A 72 -9.39 0.23 4.16
N MET A 73 -9.72 -1.03 3.85
CA MET A 73 -9.56 -2.11 4.83
C MET A 73 -8.08 -2.45 5.05
N GLY A 74 -7.70 -2.73 6.30
CA GLY A 74 -6.37 -3.26 6.64
C GLY A 74 -6.20 -4.74 6.27
N THR A 75 -6.54 -5.11 5.04
CA THR A 75 -6.55 -6.50 4.56
C THR A 75 -5.91 -6.58 3.17
N PRO A 76 -5.54 -7.79 2.69
CA PRO A 76 -5.08 -7.97 1.31
C PRO A 76 -6.09 -7.49 0.26
N ALA A 77 -7.40 -7.52 0.57
CA ALA A 77 -8.43 -6.97 -0.29
C ALA A 77 -8.37 -5.44 -0.33
N GLY A 78 -8.18 -4.80 0.81
CA GLY A 78 -7.98 -3.35 0.88
C GLY A 78 -6.75 -2.89 0.10
N VAL A 79 -5.63 -3.62 0.14
CA VAL A 79 -4.45 -3.31 -0.70
C VAL A 79 -4.81 -3.31 -2.19
N ARG A 80 -5.59 -4.28 -2.66
CA ARG A 80 -6.05 -4.30 -4.07
C ARG A 80 -6.94 -3.11 -4.41
N MET A 81 -7.82 -2.71 -3.48
CA MET A 81 -8.67 -1.52 -3.65
C MET A 81 -7.83 -0.24 -3.68
N THR A 82 -6.82 -0.12 -2.83
CA THR A 82 -5.86 0.99 -2.85
C THR A 82 -5.14 1.07 -4.19
N THR A 83 -4.66 -0.06 -4.73
CA THR A 83 -4.05 -0.10 -6.07
C THR A 83 -5.06 0.31 -7.16
N ALA A 84 -6.31 -0.15 -7.07
CA ALA A 84 -7.36 0.26 -8.01
C ALA A 84 -7.62 1.77 -7.96
N ALA A 85 -7.59 2.39 -6.78
CA ALA A 85 -7.72 3.84 -6.63
C ALA A 85 -6.57 4.60 -7.34
N PHE A 86 -5.33 4.10 -7.28
CA PHE A 86 -4.24 4.67 -8.08
C PHE A 86 -4.46 4.50 -9.59
N PHE A 87 -4.95 3.34 -10.03
CA PHE A 87 -5.22 3.08 -11.45
C PHE A 87 -6.25 4.04 -12.07
N VAL A 88 -7.28 4.43 -11.31
CA VAL A 88 -8.29 5.40 -11.74
C VAL A 88 -7.65 6.74 -12.13
N HIS A 89 -6.57 7.13 -11.46
CA HIS A 89 -5.87 8.38 -11.71
C HIS A 89 -4.55 8.20 -12.48
N MET A 90 -4.21 7.00 -12.97
CA MET A 90 -2.89 6.74 -13.58
C MET A 90 -2.61 7.59 -14.82
N TRP A 91 -3.66 8.03 -15.52
CA TRP A 91 -3.56 8.85 -16.72
C TRP A 91 -3.37 10.33 -16.42
N GLN A 92 -3.45 10.72 -15.13
CA GLN A 92 -3.20 12.09 -14.74
C GLN A 92 -1.69 12.35 -14.67
N PRO A 93 -1.18 13.44 -15.28
CA PRO A 93 0.26 13.72 -15.31
C PRO A 93 0.91 13.75 -13.93
N GLU A 94 0.19 14.28 -12.95
CA GLU A 94 0.64 14.38 -11.56
C GLU A 94 0.90 13.00 -10.94
N VAL A 95 0.04 12.02 -11.24
CA VAL A 95 0.15 10.66 -10.72
C VAL A 95 1.20 9.84 -11.47
N MET A 96 1.37 10.06 -12.79
CA MET A 96 2.46 9.42 -13.54
C MET A 96 3.84 9.79 -13.00
N ASN A 97 4.01 11.02 -12.49
CA ASN A 97 5.27 11.43 -11.87
C ASN A 97 5.52 10.79 -10.49
N TRP A 98 4.52 10.10 -9.91
CA TRP A 98 4.63 9.43 -8.60
C TRP A 98 4.94 7.92 -8.73
N LEU A 99 4.68 7.30 -9.89
CA LEU A 99 4.88 5.87 -10.13
C LEU A 99 6.23 5.58 -10.80
#